data_AF-A0A9E5FP43-F1
#
_entry.id   AF-A0A9E5FP43-F1
#
_cell.length_a   1.000
_cell.length_b   1.000
_cell.length_c   1.000
_cell.angle_alpha   90.00
_cell.angle_beta   90.00
_cell.angle_gamma   90.00
#
_symmetry.space_group_name_H-M   'P 1'
#
loop_
_entity.id
_entity.type
_entity.pdbx_description
1 polymer ?
#
loop_
_entity_poly.entity_id
_entity_poly.type
_entity_poly.pdbx_seq_one_letter_code
_entity_poly.pdbx_strand_id
1 'polypeptide(L)'
;MFQKKPPTPLNTQPVQDLPVKFPMATNPTQSVKPTETAVATIMDPFVNESRGETGLAVSSASKPSILSHGFEFEGILKSEGVLNISSRIIGKVYAKSIFLDVDGEMDGEIESEILTVKGKISGEIRCHDLTIGPKAVISGNCYYRTINIQRGGKVFGKLSKVD
;
A
#
# COMPACT_ATOMS: atom_id res chain seq x y z
N MET A 1 2.16 -61.57 45.17
CA MET A 1 1.94 -60.22 45.76
C MET A 1 2.99 -59.28 45.18
N PHE A 2 2.57 -58.39 44.29
CA PHE A 2 3.46 -57.50 43.52
C PHE A 2 3.85 -56.28 44.35
N GLN A 3 5.13 -56.19 44.72
CA GLN A 3 5.73 -55.03 45.39
C GLN A 3 5.84 -53.87 44.39
N LYS A 4 4.99 -52.84 44.53
CA LYS A 4 5.07 -51.59 43.76
C LYS A 4 6.32 -50.81 44.18
N LYS A 5 7.28 -50.67 43.27
CA LYS A 5 8.45 -49.78 43.42
C LYS A 5 7.97 -48.33 43.15
N PRO A 6 8.29 -47.34 44.02
CA PRO A 6 7.86 -45.96 43.81
C PRO A 6 8.59 -45.30 42.63
N PRO A 7 7.94 -44.40 41.87
CA PRO A 7 8.58 -43.70 40.75
C PRO A 7 9.58 -42.63 41.22
N THR A 8 10.70 -42.55 40.53
CA THR A 8 11.74 -41.52 40.67
C THR A 8 11.15 -40.12 40.43
N PRO A 9 11.48 -39.09 41.24
CA PRO A 9 11.04 -37.73 40.93
C PRO A 9 11.74 -37.22 39.67
N LEU A 10 10.94 -36.77 38.70
CA LEU A 10 11.42 -36.03 37.54
C LEU A 10 11.90 -34.66 38.03
N ASN A 11 13.21 -34.49 38.07
CA ASN A 11 13.87 -33.22 38.35
C ASN A 11 13.61 -32.27 37.17
N THR A 12 12.62 -31.39 37.30
CA THR A 12 12.39 -30.29 36.35
C THR A 12 12.87 -29.02 37.01
N GLN A 13 14.12 -28.65 36.73
CA GLN A 13 14.67 -27.37 37.15
C GLN A 13 13.86 -26.22 36.54
N PRO A 14 13.69 -25.08 37.26
CA PRO A 14 13.06 -23.90 36.68
C PRO A 14 13.96 -23.37 35.55
N VAL A 15 13.42 -23.36 34.33
CA VAL A 15 14.04 -22.63 33.23
C VAL A 15 14.07 -21.15 33.61
N GLN A 16 15.28 -20.64 33.89
CA GLN A 16 15.52 -19.23 34.07
C GLN A 16 15.35 -18.56 32.70
N ASP A 17 14.31 -17.74 32.54
CA ASP A 17 14.20 -16.80 31.43
C ASP A 17 15.40 -15.84 31.49
N LEU A 18 16.42 -16.11 30.67
CA LEU A 18 17.47 -15.15 30.36
C LEU A 18 16.84 -14.05 29.49
N PRO A 19 17.07 -12.75 29.80
CA PRO A 19 16.62 -11.68 28.92
C PRO A 19 17.38 -11.78 27.59
N VAL A 20 16.64 -12.03 26.50
CA VAL A 20 17.16 -11.93 25.13
C VAL A 20 17.45 -10.45 24.87
N LYS A 21 18.70 -10.07 25.10
CA LYS A 21 19.25 -8.75 24.82
C LYS A 21 19.56 -8.70 23.32
N PHE A 22 18.69 -8.07 22.54
CA PHE A 22 18.95 -7.79 21.13
C PHE A 22 20.17 -6.86 21.01
N PRO A 23 21.26 -7.27 20.31
CA PRO A 23 22.40 -6.41 20.09
C PRO A 23 22.03 -5.30 19.11
N MET A 24 22.24 -4.07 19.57
CA MET A 24 22.19 -2.84 18.80
C MET A 24 23.30 -2.90 17.75
N ALA A 25 22.93 -3.06 16.48
CA ALA A 25 23.87 -2.94 15.37
C ALA A 25 24.17 -1.45 15.12
N THR A 26 25.22 -0.97 15.77
CA THR A 26 25.97 0.22 15.34
C THR A 26 26.86 -0.17 14.16
N ASN A 27 26.75 0.55 13.04
CA ASN A 27 27.89 0.79 12.16
C ASN A 27 27.64 2.01 11.25
N PRO A 28 28.67 2.60 10.62
CA PRO A 28 29.28 3.84 11.08
C PRO A 28 29.01 5.02 10.13
N THR A 29 29.23 6.22 10.66
CA THR A 29 29.39 7.47 9.92
C THR A 29 30.27 7.31 8.68
N GLN A 30 29.73 7.61 7.50
CA GLN A 30 30.52 8.14 6.39
C GLN A 30 29.82 9.35 5.78
N SER A 31 30.39 10.50 6.13
CA SER A 31 30.29 11.76 5.41
C SER A 31 31.14 11.66 4.14
N VAL A 32 30.52 11.77 2.96
CA VAL A 32 31.21 12.20 1.74
C VAL A 32 30.29 13.07 0.89
N LYS A 33 30.59 14.37 0.89
CA LYS A 33 30.26 15.30 -0.21
C LYS A 33 30.83 14.76 -1.52
N PRO A 34 30.15 15.02 -2.65
CA PRO A 34 30.87 15.40 -3.85
C PRO A 34 30.45 16.80 -4.30
N THR A 35 31.30 17.77 -4.01
CA THR A 35 31.46 18.98 -4.83
C THR A 35 32.83 18.83 -5.45
N GLU A 36 32.94 18.70 -6.77
CA GLU A 36 33.64 19.65 -7.65
C GLU A 36 33.71 19.13 -9.09
N THR A 37 33.10 19.90 -10.00
CA THR A 37 33.55 20.23 -11.36
C THR A 37 33.95 19.11 -12.33
N ALA A 38 33.07 18.86 -13.30
CA ALA A 38 33.49 18.73 -14.69
C ALA A 38 32.66 19.69 -15.55
N VAL A 39 33.37 20.65 -16.12
CA VAL A 39 32.90 21.68 -17.04
C VAL A 39 32.46 21.07 -18.37
N ALA A 40 31.30 21.47 -18.86
CA ALA A 40 30.98 21.54 -20.29
C ALA A 40 29.89 22.59 -20.51
N THR A 41 30.28 23.86 -20.46
CA THR A 41 29.59 24.90 -21.25
C THR A 41 29.73 24.52 -22.72
N ILE A 42 28.66 24.63 -23.52
CA ILE A 42 28.57 25.38 -24.79
C ILE A 42 27.14 25.22 -25.37
N MET A 43 26.46 26.38 -25.46
CA MET A 43 25.33 26.77 -26.33
C MET A 43 23.88 26.33 -26.02
N ASP A 44 23.12 27.27 -25.43
CA ASP A 44 21.70 27.52 -25.71
C ASP A 44 21.53 27.98 -27.18
N PRO A 45 20.44 27.61 -27.90
CA PRO A 45 19.35 28.57 -28.07
C PRO A 45 17.96 27.95 -28.34
N PHE A 46 16.95 28.27 -27.54
CA PHE A 46 15.78 29.01 -28.07
C PHE A 46 14.97 29.62 -26.93
N VAL A 47 14.85 30.93 -27.05
CA VAL A 47 14.23 31.90 -26.16
C VAL A 47 12.71 31.71 -26.17
N ASN A 48 12.07 31.74 -25.00
CA ASN A 48 10.73 32.33 -24.91
C ASN A 48 10.54 33.03 -23.56
N GLU A 49 11.08 34.25 -23.47
CA GLU A 49 10.65 35.24 -22.50
C GLU A 49 9.44 35.98 -23.06
N SER A 50 8.29 35.89 -22.38
CA SER A 50 7.31 36.99 -22.29
C SER A 50 6.35 36.78 -21.12
N ARG A 51 6.78 37.37 -19.99
CA ARG A 51 6.04 38.28 -19.10
C ARG A 51 4.76 37.83 -18.38
N GLY A 52 4.83 38.02 -17.06
CA GLY A 52 3.72 38.14 -16.11
C GLY A 52 3.35 36.78 -15.51
N GLU A 53 3.09 36.60 -14.23
CA GLU A 53 2.90 37.49 -13.09
C GLU A 53 3.00 36.60 -11.84
N THR A 54 3.44 37.19 -10.72
CA THR A 54 3.16 36.74 -9.34
C THR A 54 3.55 35.32 -8.91
N GLY A 55 4.50 35.26 -7.98
CA GLY A 55 4.64 34.11 -7.09
C GLY A 55 3.35 33.88 -6.31
N LEU A 56 2.55 32.91 -6.74
CA LEU A 56 1.46 32.33 -5.99
C LEU A 56 1.60 30.82 -6.00
N ALA A 57 1.68 30.27 -4.79
CA ALA A 57 1.38 28.89 -4.43
C ALA A 57 2.08 27.78 -5.25
N VAL A 58 3.20 27.28 -4.70
CA VAL A 58 3.33 25.81 -4.67
C VAL A 58 2.28 25.29 -3.68
N SER A 59 1.00 25.33 -4.08
CA SER A 59 0.01 24.45 -3.49
C SER A 59 0.62 23.07 -3.58
N SER A 60 0.79 22.41 -2.43
CA SER A 60 1.34 21.07 -2.29
C SER A 60 0.54 20.10 -3.14
N ALA A 61 0.80 20.07 -4.44
CA ALA A 61 0.29 19.10 -5.37
C ALA A 61 0.94 17.80 -4.95
N SER A 62 0.24 17.08 -4.07
CA SER A 62 0.69 15.81 -3.51
C SER A 62 0.91 14.88 -4.69
N LYS A 63 2.19 14.57 -4.90
CA LYS A 63 2.59 13.65 -5.96
C LYS A 63 1.83 12.34 -5.76
N PRO A 64 1.25 11.74 -6.82
CA PRO A 64 0.57 10.47 -6.67
C PRO A 64 1.54 9.41 -6.16
N SER A 65 1.05 8.56 -5.26
CA SER A 65 1.78 7.38 -4.81
C SER A 65 1.54 6.26 -5.82
N ILE A 66 2.62 5.62 -6.27
CA ILE A 66 2.56 4.56 -7.29
C ILE A 66 3.21 3.32 -6.72
N LEU A 67 2.44 2.24 -6.61
CA LEU A 67 2.92 0.90 -6.30
C LEU A 67 3.00 0.10 -7.59
N SER A 68 4.22 0.04 -8.11
CA SER A 68 4.53 -0.68 -9.34
C SER A 68 4.56 -2.20 -9.13
N HIS A 69 4.59 -2.90 -10.25
CA HIS A 69 4.82 -4.33 -10.33
C HIS A 69 6.05 -4.82 -9.57
N GLY A 70 6.00 -6.08 -9.11
CA GLY A 70 7.09 -6.73 -8.38
C GLY A 70 7.16 -6.35 -6.90
N PHE A 71 6.12 -5.71 -6.38
CA PHE A 71 5.97 -5.37 -4.97
C PHE A 71 4.87 -6.22 -4.33
N GLU A 72 5.14 -6.78 -3.15
CA GLU A 72 4.15 -7.44 -2.31
C GLU A 72 4.11 -6.71 -0.97
N PHE A 73 2.91 -6.29 -0.56
CA PHE A 73 2.69 -5.57 0.68
C PHE A 73 1.77 -6.38 1.59
N GLU A 74 2.18 -6.55 2.84
CA GLU A 74 1.37 -7.15 3.89
C GLU A 74 1.24 -6.19 5.08
N GLY A 75 0.00 -5.84 5.44
CA GLY A 75 -0.27 -5.01 6.62
C GLY A 75 -1.28 -3.89 6.38
N ILE A 76 -0.99 -2.69 6.90
CA ILE A 76 -1.88 -1.53 6.82
C ILE A 76 -1.21 -0.41 6.01
N LEU A 77 -1.82 -0.04 4.90
CA LEU A 77 -1.37 1.06 4.04
C LEU A 77 -2.28 2.28 4.23
N LYS A 78 -1.68 3.45 4.45
CA LYS A 78 -2.41 4.72 4.56
C LYS A 78 -1.79 5.74 3.61
N SER A 79 -2.63 6.40 2.82
CA SER A 79 -2.22 7.48 1.91
C SER A 79 -3.25 8.60 1.92
N GLU A 80 -2.81 9.85 2.01
CA GLU A 80 -3.72 11.01 2.06
C GLU A 80 -4.16 11.49 0.67
N GLY A 81 -3.57 10.94 -0.40
CA GLY A 81 -3.76 11.40 -1.76
C GLY A 81 -4.25 10.32 -2.72
N VAL A 82 -3.75 10.43 -3.95
CA VAL A 82 -4.00 9.45 -5.02
C VAL A 82 -3.02 8.29 -4.89
N LEU A 83 -3.55 7.07 -4.93
CA LEU A 83 -2.80 5.82 -4.86
C LEU A 83 -3.09 4.97 -6.09
N ASN A 84 -2.05 4.76 -6.91
CA ASN A 84 -2.09 3.83 -8.04
C ASN A 84 -1.44 2.51 -7.62
N ILE A 85 -2.14 1.41 -7.88
CA ILE A 85 -1.74 0.08 -7.43
C ILE A 85 -1.75 -0.87 -8.63
N SER A 86 -0.58 -1.39 -8.96
CA SER A 86 -0.38 -2.44 -9.95
C SER A 86 0.36 -3.63 -9.32
N SER A 87 0.15 -3.91 -8.04
CA SER A 87 0.92 -4.90 -7.29
C SER A 87 0.02 -5.79 -6.42
N ARG A 88 0.60 -6.77 -5.73
CA ARG A 88 -0.15 -7.64 -4.80
C ARG A 88 -0.20 -7.01 -3.41
N ILE A 89 -1.39 -6.83 -2.87
CA ILE A 89 -1.60 -6.23 -1.54
C ILE A 89 -2.44 -7.17 -0.70
N ILE A 90 -1.98 -7.43 0.52
CA ILE A 90 -2.66 -8.23 1.53
C ILE A 90 -2.83 -7.37 2.78
N GLY A 91 -4.07 -7.10 3.17
CA GLY A 91 -4.39 -6.37 4.40
C GLY A 91 -5.33 -5.20 4.18
N LYS A 92 -5.07 -4.07 4.86
CA LYS A 92 -5.99 -2.92 4.88
C LYS A 92 -5.40 -1.72 4.17
N VAL A 93 -6.18 -1.09 3.30
CA VAL A 93 -5.75 0.10 2.57
C VAL A 93 -6.72 1.25 2.77
N TYR A 94 -6.17 2.37 3.19
CA TYR A 94 -6.88 3.62 3.42
C TYR A 94 -6.29 4.68 2.51
N ALA A 95 -7.08 5.18 1.56
CA ALA A 95 -6.67 6.35 0.79
C ALA A 95 -7.84 7.17 0.27
N LYS A 96 -7.61 8.43 -0.08
CA LYS A 96 -8.69 9.26 -0.62
C LYS A 96 -9.14 8.78 -2.00
N SER A 97 -8.19 8.50 -2.89
CA SER A 97 -8.48 7.99 -4.23
C SER A 97 -7.58 6.81 -4.56
N ILE A 98 -8.20 5.67 -4.88
CA ILE A 98 -7.50 4.42 -5.19
C ILE A 98 -7.79 4.03 -6.63
N PHE A 99 -6.72 3.73 -7.37
CA PHE A 99 -6.79 3.18 -8.72
C PHE A 99 -6.06 1.84 -8.71
N LEU A 100 -6.82 0.75 -8.81
CA LEU A 100 -6.29 -0.58 -9.01
C LEU A 100 -6.22 -0.84 -10.52
N ASP A 101 -5.02 -1.01 -11.05
CA ASP A 101 -4.83 -1.36 -12.46
C ASP A 101 -5.11 -2.86 -12.71
N VAL A 102 -5.09 -3.25 -13.99
CA VAL A 102 -5.48 -4.60 -14.45
C VAL A 102 -4.66 -5.71 -13.78
N ASP A 103 -3.39 -5.43 -13.52
CA ASP A 103 -2.49 -6.40 -12.92
C ASP A 103 -2.43 -6.28 -11.39
N GLY A 104 -3.22 -5.37 -10.79
CA GLY A 104 -3.34 -5.25 -9.35
C GLY A 104 -4.19 -6.38 -8.76
N GLU A 105 -3.69 -7.00 -7.70
CA GLU A 105 -4.41 -8.01 -6.93
C GLU A 105 -4.46 -7.60 -5.47
N MET A 106 -5.67 -7.56 -4.91
CA MET A 106 -5.87 -7.06 -3.56
C MET A 106 -6.69 -8.03 -2.73
N ASP A 107 -6.19 -8.39 -1.56
CA ASP A 107 -6.87 -9.24 -0.58
C ASP A 107 -6.99 -8.50 0.75
N GLY A 108 -8.23 -8.24 1.18
CA GLY A 108 -8.50 -7.65 2.49
C GLY A 108 -9.58 -6.55 2.47
N GLU A 109 -9.31 -5.44 3.16
CA GLU A 109 -10.28 -4.35 3.38
C GLU A 109 -9.81 -3.05 2.72
N ILE A 110 -10.68 -2.42 1.94
CA ILE A 110 -10.39 -1.16 1.24
C ILE A 110 -11.34 -0.07 1.75
N GLU A 111 -10.78 1.07 2.14
CA GLU A 111 -11.55 2.25 2.49
C GLU A 111 -11.05 3.47 1.68
N SER A 112 -11.94 4.05 0.88
CA SER A 112 -11.62 5.23 0.08
C SER A 112 -12.84 6.06 -0.31
N GLU A 113 -12.67 7.33 -0.65
CA GLU A 113 -13.79 8.12 -1.20
C GLU A 113 -14.09 7.68 -2.64
N ILE A 114 -13.05 7.61 -3.47
CA ILE A 114 -13.14 7.24 -4.88
C ILE A 114 -12.32 5.97 -5.11
N LEU A 115 -12.95 4.91 -5.60
CA LEU A 115 -12.30 3.65 -5.93
C LEU A 115 -12.53 3.29 -7.39
N THR A 116 -11.46 3.15 -8.16
CA THR A 116 -11.50 2.60 -9.52
C THR A 116 -10.79 1.26 -9.56
N VAL A 117 -11.50 0.23 -10.00
CA VAL A 117 -11.01 -1.15 -10.02
C VAL A 117 -10.92 -1.64 -11.45
N LYS A 118 -9.73 -1.99 -11.95
CA LYS A 118 -9.56 -2.68 -13.24
C LYS A 118 -9.05 -4.12 -13.08
N GLY A 119 -8.39 -4.42 -11.96
CA GLY A 119 -7.83 -5.73 -11.62
C GLY A 119 -8.76 -6.61 -10.80
N LYS A 120 -8.19 -7.36 -9.85
CA LYS A 120 -8.93 -8.29 -9.00
C LYS A 120 -8.91 -7.84 -7.54
N ILE A 121 -10.07 -7.92 -6.88
CA ILE A 121 -10.20 -7.64 -5.45
C ILE A 121 -10.95 -8.78 -4.77
N SER A 122 -10.41 -9.25 -3.66
CA SER A 122 -11.01 -10.21 -2.75
C SER A 122 -11.16 -9.58 -1.37
N GLY A 123 -12.38 -9.53 -0.83
CA GLY A 123 -12.64 -9.07 0.54
C GLY A 123 -13.74 -8.02 0.66
N GLU A 124 -13.52 -7.03 1.52
CA GLU A 124 -14.51 -5.99 1.83
C GLU A 124 -14.10 -4.63 1.27
N ILE A 125 -15.00 -4.02 0.52
CA ILE A 125 -14.79 -2.72 -0.11
C ILE A 125 -15.74 -1.71 0.51
N ARG A 126 -15.22 -0.58 0.99
CA ARG A 126 -16.00 0.57 1.46
C ARG A 126 -15.57 1.80 0.69
N CYS A 127 -16.49 2.36 -0.09
CA CYS A 127 -16.24 3.61 -0.80
C CYS A 127 -17.47 4.46 -1.02
N HIS A 128 -17.30 5.71 -1.43
CA HIS A 128 -18.43 6.54 -1.84
C HIS A 128 -18.72 6.33 -3.33
N ASP A 129 -17.73 6.56 -4.18
CA ASP A 129 -17.84 6.39 -5.63
C ASP A 129 -17.03 5.16 -6.08
N LEU A 130 -17.75 4.08 -6.43
CA LEU A 130 -17.15 2.85 -6.94
C LEU A 130 -17.22 2.82 -8.48
N THR A 131 -16.08 2.75 -9.13
CA THR A 131 -15.98 2.55 -10.59
C THR A 131 -15.33 1.20 -10.88
N ILE A 132 -16.07 0.33 -11.56
CA ILE A 132 -15.62 -0.99 -11.97
C ILE A 132 -15.27 -0.91 -13.46
N GLY A 133 -13.98 -1.04 -13.75
CA GLY A 133 -13.41 -0.99 -15.09
C GLY A 133 -13.64 -2.26 -15.93
N PRO A 134 -13.18 -2.25 -17.19
CA PRO A 134 -13.35 -3.38 -18.09
C PRO A 134 -12.48 -4.56 -17.63
N LYS A 135 -13.08 -5.74 -17.46
CA LYS A 135 -12.45 -6.98 -16.97
C LYS A 135 -12.13 -7.03 -15.47
N ALA A 136 -12.56 -6.03 -14.70
CA ALA A 136 -12.40 -6.07 -13.25
C ALA A 136 -13.20 -7.23 -12.64
N VAL A 137 -12.63 -7.87 -11.62
CA VAL A 137 -13.28 -8.96 -10.87
C VAL A 137 -13.26 -8.63 -9.39
N ILE A 138 -14.43 -8.42 -8.82
CA ILE A 138 -14.57 -8.19 -7.37
C ILE A 138 -15.23 -9.41 -6.74
N SER A 139 -14.66 -9.92 -5.66
CA SER A 139 -15.14 -11.07 -4.89
C SER A 139 -15.30 -10.69 -3.42
N GLY A 140 -16.53 -10.46 -2.97
CA GLY A 140 -16.84 -10.18 -1.57
C GLY A 140 -17.94 -9.15 -1.36
N ASN A 141 -17.86 -8.40 -0.25
CA ASN A 141 -18.88 -7.43 0.13
C ASN A 141 -18.44 -6.03 -0.28
N CYS A 142 -19.28 -5.32 -1.03
CA CYS A 142 -19.01 -3.93 -1.40
C CYS A 142 -20.08 -3.01 -0.82
N TYR A 143 -19.62 -1.99 -0.12
CA TYR A 143 -20.40 -0.87 0.40
C TYR A 143 -20.07 0.36 -0.43
N TYR A 144 -21.07 0.93 -1.08
CA TYR A 144 -20.90 2.08 -1.98
C TYR A 144 -22.05 3.08 -1.83
N ARG A 145 -21.82 4.35 -2.19
CA ARG A 145 -22.89 5.34 -2.31
C ARG A 145 -23.38 5.44 -3.75
N THR A 146 -22.44 5.54 -4.68
CA THR A 146 -22.63 5.58 -6.14
C THR A 146 -21.78 4.48 -6.77
N ILE A 147 -22.31 3.79 -7.77
CA ILE A 147 -21.59 2.73 -8.50
C ILE A 147 -21.69 2.95 -10.01
N ASN A 148 -20.55 2.81 -10.70
CA ASN A 148 -20.42 2.82 -12.14
C ASN A 148 -19.76 1.52 -12.59
N ILE A 149 -20.43 0.75 -13.45
CA ILE A 149 -19.92 -0.51 -13.96
C ILE A 149 -19.69 -0.38 -15.45
N GLN A 150 -18.44 -0.48 -15.87
CA GLN A 150 -18.06 -0.49 -17.28
C GLN A 150 -18.24 -1.89 -17.88
N ARG A 151 -18.38 -1.94 -19.22
CA ARG A 151 -18.61 -3.20 -19.94
C ARG A 151 -17.49 -4.21 -19.65
N GLY A 152 -17.89 -5.39 -19.19
CA GLY A 152 -16.98 -6.49 -18.87
C GLY A 152 -16.53 -6.55 -17.40
N GLY A 153 -16.97 -5.62 -16.55
CA GLY A 153 -16.83 -5.75 -15.10
C GLY A 153 -17.67 -6.91 -14.54
N LYS A 154 -17.10 -7.69 -13.63
CA LYS A 154 -17.75 -8.81 -12.94
C LYS A 154 -17.69 -8.60 -11.44
N VAL A 155 -18.81 -8.80 -10.76
CA VAL A 155 -18.90 -8.71 -9.30
C VAL A 155 -19.52 -9.99 -8.78
N PHE A 156 -18.84 -10.60 -7.82
CA PHE A 156 -19.27 -11.79 -7.10
C PHE A 156 -19.40 -11.43 -5.62
N GLY A 157 -20.60 -11.54 -5.08
CA GLY A 157 -20.86 -11.28 -3.66
C GLY A 157 -21.98 -10.26 -3.46
N LYS A 158 -21.94 -9.55 -2.33
CA LYS A 158 -23.03 -8.68 -1.89
C LYS A 158 -22.69 -7.22 -2.16
N LEU A 159 -23.61 -6.52 -2.81
CA LEU A 159 -23.56 -5.09 -3.06
C LEU A 159 -24.55 -4.40 -2.13
N SER A 160 -24.07 -3.56 -1.22
CA SER A 160 -24.89 -2.80 -0.26
C SER A 160 -24.69 -1.31 -0.48
N LYS A 161 -25.79 -0.59 -0.72
CA LYS A 161 -25.75 0.87 -0.82
C LYS A 161 -25.71 1.49 0.59
N VAL A 162 -24.86 2.49 0.79
CA VAL A 162 -24.78 3.31 2.02
C VAL A 162 -25.29 4.72 1.67
N ASP A 163 -26.25 5.24 2.43
CA ASP A 163 -26.92 6.53 2.15
C ASP A 163 -26.20 7.75 2.76
#